data_AF-B2U751-F1
#
_entry.id   AF-B2U751-F1
#
_cell.length_a   1.000
_cell.length_b   1.000
_cell.length_c   1.000
_cell.angle_alpha   90.00
_cell.angle_beta   90.00
_cell.angle_gamma   90.00
#
_symmetry.space_group_name_H-M   'P 1'
#
loop_
_entity.id
_entity.type
_entity.pdbx_description
1 polymer ?
#
loop_
_entity_poly.entity_id
_entity_poly.type
_entity_poly.pdbx_seq_one_letter_code
_entity_poly.pdbx_strand_id
1 'polypeptide(L)'
;MHTHTFTHPILPERKVRTGFHWSALVFGTLWAFSEGLIAQGGRLAGVDAIAALLVTLDRNATPEVTVAATGLFFVKNVYCGIRASDWLEDALRQAGYRRIP
;
A
#
# COMPACT_ATOMS: atom_id res chain seq x y z
N MET A 1 -2.60 -17.21 6.99
CA MET A 1 -2.89 -16.54 5.70
C MET A 1 -4.06 -17.26 5.08
N HIS A 2 -5.16 -16.55 4.85
CA HIS A 2 -6.35 -17.11 4.19
C HIS A 2 -6.39 -16.59 2.75
N THR A 3 -7.09 -17.28 1.87
CA THR A 3 -7.28 -16.84 0.49
C THR A 3 -8.77 -16.71 0.26
N HIS A 4 -9.22 -15.53 -0.15
CA HIS A 4 -10.60 -15.28 -0.50
C HIS A 4 -10.73 -15.19 -2.02
N THR A 5 -11.69 -15.93 -2.57
CA THR A 5 -11.99 -15.91 -3.99
C THR A 5 -13.11 -14.89 -4.23
N PHE A 6 -12.84 -13.96 -5.13
CA PHE A 6 -13.79 -12.94 -5.56
C PHE A 6 -14.22 -13.22 -6.99
N THR A 7 -15.52 -13.22 -7.25
CA THR A 7 -16.08 -13.47 -8.58
C THR A 7 -16.90 -12.29 -9.05
N HIS A 8 -16.88 -12.06 -10.35
CA HIS A 8 -17.61 -11.00 -11.02
C HIS A 8 -18.42 -11.64 -12.16
N PRO A 9 -19.66 -11.19 -12.44
CA PRO A 9 -20.50 -11.79 -13.48
C PRO A 9 -19.92 -11.69 -14.90
N ILE A 10 -18.98 -10.77 -15.14
CA ILE A 10 -18.41 -10.45 -16.46
C ILE A 10 -16.88 -10.58 -16.48
N LEU A 11 -16.21 -10.47 -15.33
CA LEU A 11 -14.75 -10.40 -15.24
C LEU A 11 -14.20 -11.69 -14.62
N PRO A 12 -12.96 -12.09 -14.98
CA PRO A 12 -12.36 -13.31 -14.46
C PRO A 12 -12.24 -13.30 -12.93
N GLU A 13 -12.33 -14.47 -12.32
CA GLU A 13 -12.20 -14.63 -10.88
C GLU A 13 -10.85 -14.12 -10.39
N ARG A 14 -10.85 -13.38 -9.27
CA ARG A 14 -9.62 -12.90 -8.63
C ARG A 14 -9.49 -13.53 -7.25
N LYS A 15 -8.33 -14.15 -7.00
CA LYS A 15 -7.98 -14.67 -5.67
C LYS A 15 -7.19 -13.61 -4.93
N VAL A 16 -7.69 -13.18 -3.78
CA VAL A 16 -6.98 -12.27 -2.89
C VAL A 16 -6.47 -13.06 -1.71
N ARG A 17 -5.15 -13.04 -1.51
CA ARG A 17 -4.52 -13.60 -0.32
C ARG A 17 -4.68 -12.57 0.80
N THR A 18 -5.41 -12.90 1.86
CA THR A 18 -5.51 -12.09 3.07
C THR A 18 -4.34 -12.38 4.00
N GLY A 19 -3.65 -11.31 4.40
CA GLY A 19 -2.51 -11.33 5.31
C GLY A 19 -1.40 -10.38 4.90
N PHE A 20 -0.20 -10.62 5.44
CA PHE A 20 0.93 -9.73 5.23
C PHE A 20 1.46 -9.78 3.79
N HIS A 21 1.36 -8.67 3.07
CA HIS A 21 1.90 -8.53 1.72
C HIS A 21 3.35 -8.07 1.79
N TRP A 22 4.28 -9.01 1.66
CA TRP A 22 5.73 -8.72 1.61
C TRP A 22 6.10 -7.78 0.46
N SER A 23 5.42 -7.88 -0.69
CA SER A 23 5.59 -6.96 -1.82
C SER A 23 5.18 -5.52 -1.46
N ALA A 24 4.11 -5.36 -0.68
CA ALA A 24 3.65 -4.07 -0.19
C ALA A 24 4.56 -3.49 0.92
N LEU A 25 5.35 -4.33 1.59
CA LEU A 25 6.35 -3.88 2.54
C LEU A 25 7.62 -3.37 1.85
N VAL A 26 8.09 -4.04 0.79
CA VAL A 26 9.34 -3.62 0.12
C VAL A 26 9.07 -2.47 -0.86
N PHE A 27 7.91 -2.48 -1.52
CA PHE A 27 7.56 -1.52 -2.56
C PHE A 27 6.13 -1.01 -2.44
N GLY A 28 5.71 -0.54 -1.25
CA GLY A 28 4.31 -0.19 -0.96
C GLY A 28 3.63 0.71 -2.01
N THR A 29 4.33 1.75 -2.47
CA THR A 29 3.81 2.69 -3.48
C THR A 29 3.68 2.03 -4.85
N LEU A 30 4.71 1.34 -5.33
CA LEU A 30 4.71 0.67 -6.64
C LEU A 30 3.72 -0.50 -6.68
N TRP A 31 3.64 -1.26 -5.60
CA TRP A 31 2.68 -2.34 -5.42
C TRP A 31 1.23 -1.81 -5.48
N ALA A 32 0.92 -0.72 -4.77
CA ALA A 32 -0.41 -0.11 -4.80
C ALA A 32 -0.81 0.32 -6.23
N PHE A 33 0.11 0.90 -7.01
CA PHE A 33 -0.15 1.23 -8.41
C PHE A 33 -0.37 -0.02 -9.27
N SER A 34 0.44 -1.07 -9.09
CA SER A 34 0.32 -2.32 -9.85
C SER A 34 -1.02 -3.03 -9.65
N GLU A 35 -1.61 -2.92 -8.45
CA GLU A 35 -2.90 -3.52 -8.11
C GLU A 35 -4.11 -2.64 -8.48
N GLY A 36 -3.87 -1.45 -9.04
CA GLY A 36 -4.90 -0.48 -9.44
C GLY A 36 -5.43 0.40 -8.29
N LEU A 37 -4.75 0.41 -7.14
CA LEU A 37 -5.13 1.20 -5.95
C LEU A 37 -4.65 2.66 -6.08
N ILE A 38 -5.07 3.37 -7.13
CA ILE A 38 -4.57 4.71 -7.49
C ILE A 38 -4.68 5.71 -6.31
N ALA A 39 -5.81 5.71 -5.61
CA ALA A 39 -6.03 6.62 -4.47
C ALA A 39 -5.07 6.33 -3.29
N GLN A 40 -4.82 5.05 -2.98
CA GLN A 40 -3.89 4.69 -1.90
C GLN A 40 -2.44 4.87 -2.34
N GLY A 41 -2.10 4.48 -3.57
CA GLY A 41 -0.79 4.74 -4.17
C GLY A 41 -0.43 6.22 -4.19
N GLY A 42 -1.39 7.09 -4.51
CA GLY A 42 -1.23 8.54 -4.44
C GLY A 42 -0.95 9.06 -3.02
N ARG A 43 -1.67 8.55 -2.01
CA ARG A 43 -1.40 8.90 -0.60
C ARG A 43 0.00 8.49 -0.16
N LEU A 44 0.44 7.29 -0.56
CA LEU A 44 1.78 6.78 -0.25
C LEU A 44 2.87 7.58 -0.96
N ALA A 45 2.66 7.94 -2.22
CA ALA A 45 3.55 8.83 -2.95
C ALA A 45 3.64 10.23 -2.30
N GLY A 46 2.53 10.74 -1.76
CA GLY A 46 2.52 11.98 -0.99
C GLY A 46 3.37 11.89 0.28
N VAL A 47 3.29 10.77 1.02
CA VAL A 47 4.15 10.53 2.20
C VAL A 47 5.63 10.44 1.80
N ASP A 48 5.94 9.76 0.70
CA ASP A 48 7.31 9.68 0.18
C ASP A 48 7.85 11.05 -0.23
N ALA A 49 7.01 11.88 -0.87
CA ALA A 49 7.36 13.25 -1.25
C ALA A 49 7.60 14.15 -0.03
N ILE A 50 6.78 14.03 1.02
CA ILE A 50 6.97 14.78 2.27
C ILE A 50 8.26 14.34 2.97
N ALA A 51 8.52 13.03 3.04
CA ALA A 51 9.75 12.50 3.63
C ALA A 51 11.00 13.00 2.86
N ALA A 52 10.96 12.97 1.53
CA ALA A 52 12.02 13.49 0.68
C ALA A 52 12.18 15.02 0.82
N LEU A 53 11.08 15.76 0.95
CA LEU A 53 11.11 17.21 1.15
C LEU A 53 11.72 17.57 2.52
N LEU A 54 11.38 16.84 3.59
CA LEU A 54 11.95 17.03 4.91
C LEU A 54 13.48 16.85 4.91
N VAL A 55 13.97 15.84 4.18
CA VAL A 55 15.41 15.59 4.04
C VAL A 55 16.10 16.64 3.16
N THR A 56 15.46 17.09 2.08
CA THR A 56 16.07 18.07 1.16
C THR A 56 16.04 19.51 1.68
N LEU A 57 15.03 19.88 2.49
CA LEU A 57 14.95 21.19 3.14
C LEU A 57 15.86 21.30 4.37
N ASP A 58 16.20 20.18 5.01
CA ASP A 58 17.18 20.17 6.08
C ASP A 58 18.60 20.30 5.51
N ARG A 59 19.02 21.55 5.36
CA ARG A 59 20.33 21.96 4.82
C ARG A 59 21.52 21.35 5.57
N ASN A 60 21.32 20.90 6.82
CA ASN A 60 22.35 20.33 7.67
C ASN A 60 22.19 18.81 7.87
N ALA A 61 21.21 18.18 7.24
CA ALA A 61 20.91 16.75 7.38
C ALA A 61 21.04 16.28 8.84
N THR A 62 20.39 17.00 9.74
CA THR A 62 20.43 16.69 11.16
C THR A 62 19.99 15.24 11.38
N PRO A 63 20.70 14.51 12.26
CA PRO A 63 20.45 13.07 12.45
C PRO A 63 19.01 12.80 12.90
N GLU A 64 18.39 13.73 13.62
CA GLU A 64 16.99 13.63 14.06
C GLU A 64 16.00 13.63 12.89
N VAL A 65 16.15 14.54 11.92
CA VAL A 65 15.29 14.61 10.73
C VAL A 65 15.49 13.38 9.85
N THR A 66 16.73 12.92 9.71
CA THR A 66 17.06 11.71 8.95
C THR A 66 16.43 10.47 9.60
N VAL A 67 16.53 10.34 10.92
CA VAL A 67 15.90 9.25 11.68
C VAL A 67 14.37 9.32 11.59
N ALA A 68 13.78 10.51 11.70
CA ALA A 68 12.34 10.71 11.57
C ALA A 68 11.83 10.35 10.17
N ALA A 69 12.50 10.80 9.11
CA ALA A 69 12.15 10.47 7.72
C ALA A 69 12.29 8.98 7.44
N THR A 70 13.36 8.35 7.93
CA THR A 70 13.59 6.91 7.82
C THR A 70 12.51 6.13 8.58
N GLY A 71 12.19 6.55 9.80
CA GLY A 71 11.12 5.95 10.61
C GLY A 71 9.77 6.07 9.93
N LEU A 72 9.44 7.23 9.37
CA LEU A 72 8.21 7.46 8.61
C LEU A 72 8.12 6.51 7.39
N PHE A 73 9.23 6.33 6.67
CA PHE A 73 9.30 5.39 5.55
C PHE A 73 9.04 3.94 5.99
N PHE A 74 9.67 3.47 7.08
CA PHE A 74 9.45 2.12 7.58
C PHE A 74 8.03 1.91 8.11
N VAL A 75 7.51 2.84 8.91
CA VAL A 75 6.14 2.77 9.44
C VAL A 75 5.13 2.75 8.30
N LYS A 76 5.31 3.57 7.25
CA LYS A 76 4.48 3.57 6.05
C LYS A 76 4.45 2.18 5.40
N ASN A 77 5.62 1.59 5.18
CA ASN A 77 5.73 0.28 4.50
C ASN A 77 5.15 -0.86 5.34
N VAL A 78 5.34 -0.86 6.67
CA VAL A 78 4.70 -1.82 7.58
C VAL A 78 3.18 -1.65 7.55
N TYR A 79 2.69 -0.42 7.59
CA TYR A 79 1.27 -0.10 7.50
C TYR A 79 0.66 -0.59 6.17
N CYS A 80 1.36 -0.39 5.04
CA CYS A 80 0.99 -0.95 3.75
C CYS A 80 0.91 -2.47 3.79
N GLY A 81 1.93 -3.15 4.34
CA GLY A 81 1.95 -4.62 4.43
C GLY A 81 0.77 -5.19 5.21
N ILE A 82 0.30 -4.48 6.24
CA ILE A 82 -0.84 -4.88 7.09
C ILE A 82 -2.18 -4.59 6.39
N ARG A 83 -2.37 -3.38 5.82
CA ARG A 83 -3.66 -2.96 5.23
C ARG A 83 -3.83 -3.31 3.74
N ALA A 84 -2.80 -3.82 3.10
CA ALA A 84 -2.81 -4.18 1.69
C ALA A 84 -3.99 -5.09 1.31
N SER A 85 -4.29 -6.10 2.13
CA SER A 85 -5.41 -7.01 1.86
C SER A 85 -6.77 -6.31 1.94
N ASP A 86 -6.96 -5.44 2.94
CA ASP A 86 -8.21 -4.69 3.11
C ASP A 86 -8.45 -3.76 1.92
N TRP A 87 -7.40 -3.07 1.46
CA TRP A 87 -7.50 -2.20 0.28
C TRP A 87 -7.84 -2.96 -1.00
N LEU A 88 -7.26 -4.16 -1.17
CA LEU A 88 -7.58 -5.05 -2.29
C LEU A 88 -9.03 -5.53 -2.24
N GLU A 89 -9.52 -5.95 -1.07
CA GLU A 89 -10.91 -6.35 -0.91
C GLU A 89 -11.87 -5.20 -1.20
N ASP A 90 -11.61 -4.02 -0.67
CA ASP A 90 -12.45 -2.84 -0.89
C ASP A 90 -12.47 -2.42 -2.38
N ALA A 91 -11.31 -2.44 -3.05
CA ALA A 91 -11.23 -2.15 -4.48
C ALA A 91 -12.00 -3.16 -5.33
N LEU A 92 -11.96 -4.45 -4.96
CA LEU A 92 -12.73 -5.48 -5.64
C LEU A 92 -14.22 -5.35 -5.41
N ARG A 93 -14.65 -5.02 -4.18
CA ARG A 93 -16.06 -4.73 -3.89
C ARG A 93 -16.55 -3.52 -4.68
N GLN A 94 -15.75 -2.45 -4.77
CA GLN A 94 -16.06 -1.28 -5.59
C GLN A 94 -16.14 -1.61 -7.09
N ALA A 95 -15.30 -2.53 -7.56
CA ALA A 95 -15.35 -3.05 -8.92
C ALA A 95 -16.49 -4.05 -9.17
N GLY A 96 -17.38 -4.28 -8.19
CA GLY A 96 -18.58 -5.12 -8.33
C GLY A 96 -18.35 -6.62 -8.06
N TYR A 97 -17.16 -7.01 -7.60
CA TYR A 97 -16.88 -8.41 -7.27
C TYR A 97 -17.58 -8.81 -5.97
N ARG A 98 -18.04 -10.06 -5.92
CA ARG A 98 -18.61 -10.69 -4.72
C ARG A 98 -17.67 -11.74 -4.18
N ARG A 99 -17.53 -11.78 -2.86
CA ARG A 99 -16.75 -12.81 -2.18
C ARG A 99 -17.54 -14.12 -2.17
N ILE A 100 -16.90 -15.20 -2.60
CA ILE A 100 -17.43 -16.55 -2.43
C ILE A 100 -17.05 -17.05 -1.02
N PRO A 101 -18.00 -17.68 -0.29
CA PRO A 101 -17.74 -18.28 1.02
C PRO A 101 -16.70 -19.40 0.97
#